data_AF-A0A8J7IIG2-F1
#
_entry.id   AF-A0A8J7IIG2-F1
#
_cell.length_a   1.000
_cell.length_b   1.000
_cell.length_c   1.000
_cell.angle_alpha   90.00
_cell.angle_beta   90.00
_cell.angle_gamma   90.00
#
_symmetry.space_group_name_H-M   'P 1'
#
loop_
_entity.id
_entity.type
_entity.pdbx_description
1 polymer ?
#
loop_
_entity_poly.entity_id
_entity_poly.type
_entity_poly.pdbx_seq_one_letter_code
_entity_poly.pdbx_strand_id
1 'polypeptide(L)'
;MCKISLARNDDNANAPVKINISISEDNVTYSDFGDCDFDNELDGFQSYSFSELQRSDRYIKINTLEKGLGGENFTIIGEVNVGIKN
;
A
#
# COMPACT_ATOMS: atom_id res chain seq x y z
N MET A 1 0.68 16.72 -3.46
CA MET A 1 0.38 15.62 -2.50
C MET A 1 0.62 14.32 -3.25
N CYS A 2 1.37 13.37 -2.70
CA CYS A 2 1.60 12.09 -3.37
C CYS A 2 0.54 11.07 -2.94
N LYS A 3 0.17 10.19 -3.86
CA LYS A 3 -0.93 9.25 -3.74
C LYS A 3 -0.41 7.87 -4.11
N ILE A 4 -0.62 6.92 -3.21
CA ILE A 4 -0.43 5.50 -3.49
C ILE A 4 -1.81 4.89 -3.64
N SER A 5 -2.08 4.30 -4.79
CA SER A 5 -3.33 3.59 -5.05
C SER A 5 -3.03 2.12 -5.25
N LEU A 6 -3.77 1.26 -4.57
CA LEU A 6 -3.60 -0.18 -4.60
C LEU A 6 -4.89 -0.81 -5.08
N ALA A 7 -4.80 -1.77 -5.99
CA ALA A 7 -5.94 -2.60 -6.37
C ALA A 7 -5.73 -4.02 -5.86
N ARG A 8 -6.82 -4.63 -5.40
CA ARG A 8 -6.85 -6.06 -5.17
C ARG A 8 -6.74 -6.80 -6.52
N ASN A 9 -6.27 -8.04 -6.48
CA ASN A 9 -6.45 -8.98 -7.58
C ASN A 9 -7.88 -9.54 -7.53
N ASP A 10 -8.35 -10.20 -8.59
CA ASP A 10 -9.64 -10.90 -8.67
C ASP A 10 -9.80 -12.00 -7.59
N ASP A 11 -8.69 -12.46 -7.01
CA ASP A 11 -8.68 -13.35 -5.84
C ASP A 11 -8.72 -12.56 -4.52
N ASN A 12 -9.91 -12.02 -4.20
CA ASN A 12 -10.17 -11.12 -3.05
C ASN A 12 -9.73 -11.69 -1.72
N ALA A 13 -9.85 -13.00 -1.57
CA ALA A 13 -9.63 -13.66 -0.31
C ALA A 13 -8.13 -13.57 0.09
N ASN A 14 -7.22 -13.44 -0.88
CA ASN A 14 -5.79 -13.29 -0.67
C ASN A 14 -5.30 -11.84 -0.61
N ALA A 15 -6.17 -10.84 -0.73
CA ALA A 15 -5.78 -9.43 -0.54
C ALA A 15 -5.45 -9.13 0.93
N PRO A 16 -4.61 -8.12 1.24
CA PRO A 16 -4.42 -7.69 2.63
C PRO A 16 -5.70 -7.06 3.16
N VAL A 17 -5.87 -7.02 4.48
CA VAL A 17 -6.90 -6.18 5.13
C VAL A 17 -6.29 -5.00 5.86
N LYS A 18 -4.98 -5.06 6.13
CA LYS A 18 -4.23 -3.95 6.72
C LYS A 18 -2.82 -3.90 6.16
N ILE A 19 -2.40 -2.70 5.77
CA ILE A 19 -1.05 -2.42 5.27
C ILE A 19 -0.42 -1.26 6.02
N ASN A 20 0.90 -1.20 5.97
CA ASN A 20 1.70 -0.06 6.41
C ASN A 20 2.54 0.44 5.24
N ILE A 21 2.62 1.76 5.10
CA ILE A 21 3.50 2.41 4.12
C ILE A 21 4.67 3.04 4.85
N SER A 22 5.88 2.74 4.38
CA SER A 22 7.09 3.41 4.84
C SER A 22 7.91 3.90 3.66
N ILE A 23 8.65 4.98 3.86
CA ILE A 23 9.41 5.63 2.79
C ILE A 23 10.86 5.85 3.20
N SER A 24 11.71 6.01 2.20
CA SER A 24 13.13 6.24 2.40
C SER A 24 13.72 7.10 1.28
N GLU A 25 14.72 7.89 1.65
CA GLU A 25 15.56 8.63 0.71
C GLU A 25 16.76 7.81 0.20
N ASP A 26 17.18 6.80 0.97
CA ASP A 26 18.46 6.07 0.82
C ASP A 26 18.32 4.55 0.67
N ASN A 27 17.09 4.02 0.77
CA ASN A 27 16.76 2.59 0.79
C ASN A 27 17.34 1.81 1.99
N VAL A 28 17.76 2.49 3.04
CA VAL A 28 18.31 1.90 4.27
C VAL A 28 17.47 2.29 5.46
N THR A 29 17.27 3.59 5.67
CA THR A 29 16.50 4.14 6.78
C THR A 29 15.09 4.43 6.29
N TYR A 30 14.10 3.82 6.92
CA TYR A 30 12.70 3.97 6.55
C TYR A 30 11.93 4.70 7.64
N SER A 31 11.19 5.73 7.25
CA SER A 31 10.24 6.44 8.10
C SER A 31 8.85 5.87 7.91
N ASP A 32 8.17 5.60 9.01
CA ASP A 32 6.78 5.16 9.00
C ASP A 32 5.86 6.29 8.54
N PHE A 33 5.02 6.00 7.56
CA PHE A 33 4.06 6.92 6.96
C PHE A 33 2.61 6.57 7.30
N GLY A 34 2.40 5.49 8.03
CA GLY A 34 1.14 5.13 8.64
C GLY A 34 0.53 3.84 8.11
N ASP A 35 -0.40 3.36 8.93
CA ASP A 35 -1.24 2.21 8.66
C ASP A 35 -2.46 2.63 7.84
N CYS A 36 -2.84 1.77 6.89
CA CYS A 36 -4.04 1.93 6.07
C CYS A 36 -4.84 0.64 6.11
N ASP A 37 -6.15 0.78 6.35
CA ASP A 37 -7.08 -0.33 6.17
C ASP A 37 -7.26 -0.57 4.66
N PHE A 38 -7.28 -1.84 4.28
CA PHE A 38 -7.52 -2.27 2.92
C PHE A 38 -8.83 -3.04 2.89
N ASP A 39 -9.81 -2.54 2.14
CA ASP A 39 -11.10 -3.19 2.01
C ASP A 39 -11.03 -4.24 0.91
N ASN A 40 -10.85 -5.51 1.29
CA ASN A 40 -10.73 -6.60 0.34
C ASN A 40 -12.05 -6.94 -0.40
N GLU A 41 -13.17 -6.33 -0.01
CA GLU A 41 -14.48 -6.50 -0.66
C GLU A 41 -14.72 -5.47 -1.78
N LEU A 42 -13.96 -4.38 -1.82
CA LEU A 42 -14.12 -3.35 -2.86
C LEU A 42 -13.44 -3.73 -4.17
N ASP A 43 -14.20 -3.65 -5.26
CA ASP A 43 -13.68 -3.76 -6.63
C ASP A 43 -12.89 -2.49 -7.02
N GLY A 44 -11.73 -2.67 -7.64
CA GLY A 44 -10.91 -1.58 -8.20
C GLY A 44 -9.84 -1.00 -7.27
N PHE A 45 -9.40 0.23 -7.58
CA PHE A 45 -8.32 0.91 -6.83
C PHE A 45 -8.81 1.62 -5.58
N GLN A 46 -8.19 1.29 -4.45
CA GLN A 46 -8.27 2.03 -3.21
C GLN A 46 -7.08 2.98 -3.09
N SER A 47 -7.35 4.18 -2.60
CA SER A 47 -6.48 5.33 -2.77
C SER A 47 -6.07 5.91 -1.43
N TYR A 48 -4.79 5.81 -1.11
CA TYR A 48 -4.20 6.29 0.14
C TYR A 48 -3.39 7.56 -0.16
N SER A 49 -3.81 8.67 0.44
CA SER A 49 -3.17 9.97 0.26
C SER A 49 -2.31 10.28 1.47
N PHE A 50 -1.05 10.62 1.22
CA PHE A 50 -0.10 10.96 2.27
C PHE A 50 0.26 12.45 2.15
N SER A 51 0.07 13.19 3.23
CA SER A 51 0.19 14.65 3.24
C SER A 51 1.62 15.16 3.08
N GLU A 52 2.64 14.35 3.40
CA GLU A 52 4.00 14.86 3.66
C GLU A 52 5.13 14.19 2.88
N LEU A 53 4.84 13.55 1.74
CA LEU A 53 5.93 13.01 0.91
C LEU A 53 6.80 14.15 0.36
N GLN A 54 8.08 14.11 0.69
CA GLN A 54 9.10 15.07 0.27
C GLN A 54 9.65 14.70 -1.11
N ARG A 55 10.27 15.68 -1.78
CA ARG A 55 10.86 15.45 -3.11
C ARG A 55 12.03 14.44 -3.09
N SER A 56 12.68 14.29 -1.95
CA SER A 56 13.83 13.40 -1.74
C SER A 56 13.43 11.93 -1.52
N ASP A 57 12.15 11.67 -1.21
CA ASP A 57 11.63 10.32 -0.98
C ASP A 57 11.61 9.54 -2.30
N ARG A 58 12.45 8.50 -2.38
CA ARG A 58 12.72 7.74 -3.61
C ARG A 58 12.28 6.29 -3.52
N TYR A 59 12.16 5.77 -2.31
CA TYR A 59 11.86 4.38 -2.05
C TYR A 59 10.59 4.28 -1.22
N ILE A 60 9.73 3.35 -1.60
CA ILE A 60 8.46 3.06 -0.93
C ILE A 60 8.48 1.59 -0.57
N LYS A 61 8.16 1.27 0.68
CA LYS A 61 7.89 -0.07 1.17
C LYS A 61 6.42 -0.17 1.54
N ILE A 62 5.79 -1.22 1.04
CA ILE A 62 4.43 -1.60 1.38
C ILE A 62 4.52 -2.88 2.19
N ASN A 63 4.18 -2.80 3.47
CA ASN A 63 4.19 -3.93 4.38
C ASN A 63 2.75 -4.40 4.58
N THR A 64 2.49 -5.70 4.41
CA THR A 64 1.22 -6.28 4.84
C THR A 64 1.30 -6.53 6.35
N LEU A 65 0.37 -5.94 7.10
CA LEU A 65 0.27 -6.15 8.54
C LEU A 65 -0.74 -7.25 8.89
N GLU A 66 -1.82 -7.33 8.11
CA GLU A 66 -2.88 -8.31 8.28
C GLU A 66 -3.35 -8.81 6.90
N LYS A 67 -3.47 -10.13 6.79
CA LYS A 67 -3.89 -10.83 5.56
C LYS A 67 -5.41 -11.03 5.54
N GLY A 68 -5.97 -11.17 4.34
CA GLY A 68 -7.34 -11.64 4.14
C GLY A 68 -7.54 -13.11 4.49
N LEU A 69 -8.79 -13.57 4.37
CA LEU A 69 -9.25 -14.88 4.84
C LEU A 69 -8.98 -16.05 3.88
N GLY A 70 -8.44 -15.79 2.69
CA GLY A 70 -8.34 -16.74 1.58
C GLY A 70 -7.13 -17.65 1.54
N GLY A 71 -6.04 -17.26 2.19
CA GLY A 71 -4.77 -17.98 2.06
C GLY A 71 -3.92 -17.89 3.31
N GLU A 72 -3.31 -19.02 3.66
CA GLU A 72 -2.46 -19.07 4.85
C GLU A 72 -1.03 -18.57 4.61
N ASN A 73 -0.58 -18.61 3.34
CA ASN A 73 0.85 -18.59 3.02
C ASN A 73 1.31 -17.32 2.27
N PHE A 74 0.40 -16.54 1.69
CA PHE A 74 0.76 -15.36 0.91
C PHE A 74 -0.37 -14.34 0.86
N THR A 75 -0.03 -13.12 0.47
CA THR A 75 -0.95 -12.03 0.17
C THR A 75 -0.70 -11.53 -1.24
N ILE A 76 -1.75 -11.14 -1.96
CA ILE A 76 -1.68 -10.63 -3.33
C ILE A 76 -2.17 -9.18 -3.37
N ILE A 77 -1.33 -8.30 -3.92
CA ILE A 77 -1.74 -7.00 -4.43
C ILE A 77 -1.72 -7.10 -5.95
N GLY A 78 -2.85 -6.79 -6.59
CA GLY A 78 -2.99 -6.92 -8.04
C GLY A 78 -2.20 -5.85 -8.79
N GLU A 79 -2.35 -4.59 -8.35
CA GLU A 79 -1.66 -3.46 -8.96
C GLU A 79 -1.32 -2.39 -7.93
N VAL A 80 -0.19 -1.71 -8.16
CA VAL A 80 0.30 -0.57 -7.36
C VAL A 80 0.54 0.62 -8.27
N ASN A 81 -0.14 1.73 -7.99
CA ASN A 81 0.02 2.99 -8.68
C ASN A 81 0.53 4.07 -7.73
N VAL A 82 1.69 4.66 -8.05
CA VAL A 82 2.27 5.77 -7.29
C VAL A 82 2.29 7.00 -8.18
N GLY A 83 1.65 8.08 -7.74
CA GLY A 83 1.53 9.29 -8.54
C GLY A 83 1.45 10.57 -7.72
N ILE A 84 1.74 11.69 -8.39
CA ILE A 84 1.58 13.02 -7.81
C ILE A 84 0.15 13.48 -8.11
N LYS A 85 -0.62 13.82 -7.08
CA LYS A 85 -1.90 14.49 -7.24
C LYS A 85 -1.63 15.95 -7.61
N ASN A 86 -2.03 16.33 -8.83
CA ASN A 86 -2.09 17.72 -9.31
C ASN A 86 -3.14 18.51 -8.54
#